data_AF-A0A1D6EZJ5-F1
#
_entry.id   AF-A0A1D6EZJ5-F1
#
_cell.length_a   1.000
_cell.length_b   1.000
_cell.length_c   1.000
_cell.angle_alpha   90.00
_cell.angle_beta   90.00
_cell.angle_gamma   90.00
#
_symmetry.space_group_name_H-M   'P 1'
#
loop_
_entity.id
_entity.type
_entity.pdbx_description
1 polymer ?
#
loop_
_entity_poly.entity_id
_entity_poly.type
_entity_poly.pdbx_seq_one_letter_code
_entity_poly.pdbx_strand_id
1 'polypeptide(L)'
;MNQSSKALVPAIIYICSLIVSVILQETRWSSWRLKLYFSAGAVLWILSGLGIVLLPSRMHNLMYAISIVIGAANALMTVTSISMEGVLVGEDLNGCAFVYGSLSFVDKVSCGIALYVLESYQGSTKIRSNLGTTSGYSVTRLGLGLVPAACSLLSAIAAYTMELPDTQKGPLVEPLLA
;
A
#
# COMPACT_ATOMS: atom_id res chain seq x y z
N MET A 1 -10.92 -25.34 -2.70
CA MET A 1 -9.60 -24.69 -2.51
C MET A 1 -8.95 -25.27 -1.27
N ASN A 2 -7.80 -25.91 -1.43
CA ASN A 2 -7.06 -26.57 -0.35
C ASN A 2 -6.57 -25.49 0.63
N GLN A 3 -6.62 -25.74 1.94
CA GLN A 3 -6.23 -24.75 2.97
C GLN A 3 -4.82 -24.19 2.74
N SER A 4 -3.90 -24.98 2.17
CA SER A 4 -2.55 -24.55 1.82
C SER A 4 -2.51 -23.35 0.86
N SER A 5 -3.46 -23.23 -0.08
CA SER A 5 -3.49 -22.11 -1.03
C SER A 5 -3.87 -20.77 -0.38
N LYS A 6 -4.54 -20.80 0.79
CA LYS A 6 -4.89 -19.56 1.52
C LYS A 6 -3.69 -18.91 2.20
N ALA A 7 -2.73 -19.70 2.69
CA ALA A 7 -1.52 -19.20 3.32
C ALA A 7 -0.46 -18.74 2.29
N LEU A 8 -0.50 -19.32 1.09
CA LEU A 8 0.48 -19.05 0.04
C LEU A 8 0.36 -17.63 -0.53
N VAL A 9 -0.87 -17.11 -0.65
CA VAL A 9 -1.12 -15.76 -1.19
C VAL A 9 -0.45 -14.67 -0.33
N PRO A 10 -0.70 -14.58 0.99
CA PRO A 10 0.03 -13.64 1.85
C PRO A 10 1.55 -13.84 1.81
N ALA A 11 2.02 -15.10 1.79
CA ALA A 11 3.45 -15.38 1.74
C ALA A 11 4.13 -14.79 0.48
N ILE A 12 3.51 -14.93 -0.70
CA ILE A 12 4.01 -14.32 -1.94
C ILE A 12 4.01 -12.79 -1.83
N ILE A 13 2.94 -12.19 -1.31
CA ILE A 13 2.84 -10.74 -1.15
C ILE A 13 4.00 -10.22 -0.32
N TYR A 14 4.28 -10.84 0.84
CA TYR A 14 5.36 -10.42 1.73
C TYR A 14 6.75 -10.64 1.13
N ILE A 15 7.01 -11.79 0.51
CA ILE A 15 8.32 -12.07 -0.13
C ILE A 15 8.57 -11.08 -1.27
N CYS A 16 7.58 -10.87 -2.14
CA CYS A 16 7.70 -9.92 -3.24
C CYS A 16 7.88 -8.49 -2.73
N SER A 17 7.10 -8.08 -1.72
CA SER A 17 7.23 -6.78 -1.09
C SER A 17 8.63 -6.57 -0.51
N LEU A 18 9.20 -7.58 0.16
CA LEU A 18 10.54 -7.51 0.72
C LEU A 18 11.60 -7.30 -0.35
N ILE A 19 11.57 -8.09 -1.44
CA ILE A 19 12.53 -7.98 -2.53
C ILE A 19 12.47 -6.59 -3.17
N VAL A 20 11.26 -6.10 -3.46
CA VAL A 20 11.05 -4.78 -4.06
C VAL A 20 11.53 -3.67 -3.12
N SER A 21 11.25 -3.76 -1.81
CA SER A 21 11.73 -2.80 -0.82
C SER A 21 13.25 -2.71 -0.76
N VAL A 22 13.95 -3.86 -0.78
CA VAL A 22 15.43 -3.89 -0.78
C VAL A 22 15.99 -3.21 -2.05
N ILE A 23 15.42 -3.51 -3.22
CA ILE A 23 15.84 -2.89 -4.49
C ILE A 23 15.62 -1.37 -4.46
N LEU A 24 14.50 -0.92 -3.88
CA LEU A 24 14.19 0.51 -3.75
C LEU A 24 15.14 1.23 -2.79
N GLN A 25 15.51 0.59 -1.68
CA GLN A 25 16.44 1.17 -0.71
C GLN A 25 17.84 1.39 -1.31
N GLU A 26 18.32 0.45 -2.14
CA GLU A 26 19.60 0.57 -2.86
C GLU A 26 19.56 1.63 -3.98
N THR A 27 18.37 2.06 -4.41
CA THR A 27 18.23 3.04 -5.49
C THR A 27 18.49 4.45 -4.97
N ARG A 28 19.35 5.21 -5.68
CA ARG A 28 19.57 6.62 -5.32
C ARG A 28 18.29 7.46 -5.47
N TRP A 29 17.86 8.01 -4.34
CA TRP A 29 16.69 8.87 -4.20
C TRP A 29 16.95 10.27 -4.77
N SER A 30 16.01 10.75 -5.58
CA SER A 30 15.94 12.13 -6.05
C SER A 30 14.47 12.54 -5.92
N SER A 31 14.19 13.79 -5.53
CA SER A 31 12.81 14.26 -5.27
C SER A 31 11.85 14.00 -6.44
N TRP A 32 12.34 14.13 -7.68
CA TRP A 32 11.58 13.78 -8.88
C TRP A 32 11.31 12.27 -9.02
N ARG A 33 12.35 11.45 -8.78
CA ARG A 33 12.22 9.97 -8.85
C ARG A 33 11.29 9.46 -7.76
N LEU A 34 11.31 10.08 -6.58
CA LEU A 34 10.45 9.73 -5.46
C LEU A 34 8.96 9.92 -5.82
N LYS A 35 8.60 11.05 -6.43
CA LYS A 35 7.25 11.29 -6.97
C LYS A 35 6.87 10.26 -8.05
N LEU A 36 7.79 9.94 -8.96
CA LEU A 36 7.55 8.95 -10.01
C LEU A 36 7.28 7.54 -9.44
N TYR A 37 8.14 7.05 -8.55
CA TYR A 37 7.98 5.72 -7.93
C TYR A 37 6.72 5.62 -7.08
N PHE A 38 6.36 6.69 -6.38
CA PHE A 38 5.12 6.77 -5.63
C PHE A 38 3.89 6.67 -6.56
N SER A 39 3.88 7.44 -7.65
CA SER A 39 2.78 7.37 -8.63
C SER A 39 2.71 6.01 -9.34
N ALA A 40 3.86 5.39 -9.63
CA ALA A 40 3.93 4.06 -10.22
C ALA A 40 3.35 3.00 -9.27
N GLY A 41 3.66 3.11 -7.97
CA GLY A 41 3.04 2.28 -6.93
C GLY A 41 1.52 2.46 -6.87
N ALA A 42 1.03 3.70 -6.91
CA ALA A 42 -0.39 3.99 -6.91
C ALA A 42 -1.13 3.41 -8.13
N VAL A 43 -0.55 3.53 -9.33
CA VAL A 43 -1.08 2.94 -10.57
C VAL A 43 -1.12 1.41 -10.47
N LEU A 44 -0.05 0.78 -9.97
CA LEU A 44 -0.03 -0.67 -9.75
C LEU A 44 -1.08 -1.12 -8.72
N TRP A 45 -1.36 -0.30 -7.70
CA TRP A 45 -2.45 -0.54 -6.76
C TRP A 45 -3.82 -0.45 -7.42
N ILE A 46 -4.06 0.55 -8.28
CA ILE A 46 -5.33 0.67 -9.03
C ILE A 46 -5.51 -0.51 -9.99
N LEU A 47 -4.44 -0.91 -10.69
CA LEU A 47 -4.46 -2.07 -11.59
C LEU A 47 -4.73 -3.38 -10.84
N SER A 48 -4.15 -3.56 -9.63
CA SER A 48 -4.41 -4.75 -8.82
C SER A 48 -5.84 -4.76 -8.26
N GLY A 49 -6.35 -3.61 -7.81
CA GLY A 49 -7.76 -3.45 -7.40
C GLY A 49 -8.74 -3.77 -8.53
N LEU A 50 -8.46 -3.24 -9.74
CA LEU A 50 -9.23 -3.55 -10.94
C LEU A 50 -9.15 -5.05 -11.29
N GLY A 51 -7.95 -5.64 -11.18
CA GLY A 51 -7.72 -7.07 -11.38
C GLY A 51 -8.48 -7.96 -10.41
N ILE A 52 -8.67 -7.54 -9.15
CA ILE A 52 -9.47 -8.26 -8.15
C ILE A 52 -10.97 -8.22 -8.48
N VAL A 53 -11.46 -7.09 -9.01
CA VAL A 53 -12.87 -6.87 -9.37
C VAL A 53 -13.25 -7.58 -10.67
N LEU A 54 -12.38 -7.53 -11.69
CA LEU A 54 -12.63 -8.16 -12.99
C LEU A 54 -12.36 -9.66 -13.01
N LEU A 55 -11.76 -10.25 -11.97
CA LEU A 55 -11.29 -11.63 -12.00
C LEU A 55 -12.44 -12.65 -12.19
N PRO A 56 -12.54 -13.34 -13.34
CA PRO A 56 -13.48 -14.43 -13.51
C PRO A 56 -12.95 -15.67 -12.77
N SER A 57 -13.86 -16.45 -12.18
CA SER A 57 -13.57 -17.59 -11.29
C SER A 57 -12.81 -18.78 -11.92
N ARG A 58 -12.26 -18.65 -13.14
CA ARG A 58 -11.76 -19.76 -13.97
C ARG A 58 -10.23 -19.85 -14.08
N MET A 59 -9.47 -18.82 -13.68
CA MET A 59 -8.00 -18.77 -13.84
C MET A 59 -7.27 -18.62 -12.50
N HIS A 60 -6.94 -19.73 -11.85
CA HIS A 60 -6.21 -19.75 -10.58
C HIS A 60 -4.80 -19.12 -10.69
N ASN A 61 -4.16 -19.20 -11.85
CA ASN A 61 -2.83 -18.62 -12.10
C ASN A 61 -2.80 -17.09 -11.98
N LEU A 62 -3.89 -16.40 -12.34
CA LEU A 62 -3.97 -14.94 -12.25
C LEU A 62 -3.96 -14.45 -10.80
N MET A 63 -4.42 -15.26 -9.85
CA MET A 63 -4.40 -14.90 -8.43
C MET A 63 -2.96 -14.76 -7.91
N TYR A 64 -2.04 -15.62 -8.35
CA TYR A 64 -0.62 -15.53 -8.01
C TYR A 64 0.03 -14.31 -8.67
N ALA A 65 -0.27 -14.04 -9.94
CA ALA A 65 0.21 -12.85 -10.64
C ALA A 65 -0.26 -11.55 -9.95
N ILE A 66 -1.54 -11.46 -9.58
CA ILE A 66 -2.09 -10.31 -8.85
C ILE A 66 -1.42 -10.15 -7.47
N SER A 67 -1.13 -11.25 -6.77
CA SER A 67 -0.44 -11.22 -5.46
C SER A 67 0.96 -10.61 -5.55
N ILE A 68 1.70 -10.90 -6.61
CA ILE A 68 3.01 -10.29 -6.89
C ILE A 68 2.85 -8.78 -7.12
N VAL A 69 1.88 -8.37 -7.93
CA VAL A 69 1.61 -6.95 -8.22
C VAL A 69 1.20 -6.20 -6.95
N ILE A 70 0.37 -6.79 -6.09
CA ILE A 70 -0.01 -6.20 -4.80
C ILE A 70 1.21 -6.02 -3.89
N GLY A 71 2.06 -7.05 -3.78
CA GLY A 71 3.30 -6.97 -3.01
C GLY A 71 4.23 -5.86 -3.50
N ALA A 72 4.42 -5.77 -4.82
CA ALA A 72 5.23 -4.71 -5.42
C ALA A 72 4.62 -3.31 -5.20
N ALA A 73 3.31 -3.15 -5.42
CA ALA A 73 2.63 -1.87 -5.21
C ALA A 73 2.70 -1.41 -3.75
N ASN A 74 2.52 -2.33 -2.80
CA ASN A 74 2.64 -2.06 -1.37
C ASN A 74 4.06 -1.61 -1.01
N ALA A 75 5.09 -2.33 -1.46
CA ALA A 75 6.49 -1.95 -1.22
C ALA A 75 6.81 -0.57 -1.81
N LEU A 76 6.42 -0.31 -3.06
CA LEU A 76 6.63 0.98 -3.72
C LEU A 76 6.01 2.11 -2.90
N MET A 77 4.72 2.04 -2.57
CA MET A 77 4.03 3.12 -1.86
C MET A 77 4.55 3.32 -0.44
N THR A 78 4.80 2.24 0.33
CA THR A 78 5.26 2.35 1.72
C THR A 78 6.66 2.93 1.82
N VAL A 79 7.62 2.41 1.06
CA VAL A 79 9.01 2.89 1.10
C VAL A 79 9.08 4.35 0.61
N THR A 80 8.40 4.67 -0.49
CA THR A 80 8.37 6.05 -1.00
C THR A 80 7.66 7.01 -0.05
N SER A 81 6.56 6.61 0.60
CA SER A 81 5.88 7.44 1.60
C SER A 81 6.79 7.77 2.79
N ILE A 82 7.52 6.79 3.32
CA ILE A 82 8.46 6.99 4.44
C ILE A 82 9.61 7.91 4.00
N SER A 83 10.11 7.76 2.77
CA SER A 83 11.12 8.67 2.24
C SER A 83 10.60 10.11 2.09
N MET A 84 9.34 10.30 1.67
CA MET A 84 8.72 11.62 1.61
C MET A 84 8.55 12.24 2.99
N GLU A 85 8.13 11.46 3.99
CA GLU A 85 8.03 11.89 5.39
C GLU A 85 9.39 12.37 5.92
N GLY A 86 10.46 11.61 5.66
CA GLY A 86 11.81 11.99 6.05
C GLY A 86 12.28 13.32 5.43
N VAL A 87 11.95 13.56 4.17
CA VAL A 87 12.27 14.83 3.49
C VAL A 87 11.46 15.99 4.08
N LEU A 88 10.20 15.77 4.48
CA LEU A 88 9.33 16.80 5.04
C LEU A 88 9.70 17.19 6.48
N VAL A 89 10.14 16.22 7.29
CA VAL A 89 10.64 16.48 8.65
C VAL A 89 11.94 17.28 8.61
N GLY A 90 12.78 17.04 7.60
CA GLY A 90 14.01 17.81 7.39
C GLY A 90 15.02 17.64 8.53
N GLU A 91 15.82 18.69 8.76
CA GLU A 91 16.89 18.69 9.77
C GLU A 91 16.39 19.09 11.17
N ASP A 92 15.14 19.56 11.30
CA ASP A 92 14.54 19.97 12.57
C ASP A 92 14.11 18.74 13.39
N LEU A 93 15.03 18.23 14.20
CA LEU A 93 14.80 17.06 15.05
C LEU A 93 13.89 17.33 16.25
N ASN A 94 13.60 18.60 16.55
CA ASN A 94 12.71 18.99 17.64
C ASN A 94 11.26 18.57 17.33
N GLY A 95 10.80 17.51 18.00
CA GLY A 95 9.45 16.98 17.82
C GLY A 95 9.31 15.92 16.73
N CYS A 96 10.40 15.47 16.07
CA CYS A 96 10.32 14.44 15.04
C CYS A 96 9.71 13.13 15.56
N ALA A 97 10.05 12.73 16.80
CA ALA A 97 9.49 11.55 17.44
C ALA A 97 7.97 11.64 17.63
N PHE A 98 7.43 12.85 17.87
CA PHE A 98 6.00 13.07 17.94
C PHE A 98 5.35 12.98 16.56
N VAL A 99 5.98 13.54 15.51
CA VAL A 99 5.49 13.46 14.12
C VAL A 99 5.42 12.00 13.66
N TYR A 100 6.53 11.27 13.68
CA TYR A 100 6.57 9.84 13.28
C TYR A 100 5.64 8.98 14.15
N GLY A 101 5.53 9.29 15.45
CA GLY A 101 4.62 8.62 16.37
C GLY A 101 3.15 8.85 16.03
N SER A 102 2.76 10.09 15.74
CA SER A 102 1.40 10.46 15.35
C SER A 102 1.01 9.85 14.01
N LEU A 103 1.93 9.84 13.03
CA LEU A 103 1.72 9.24 11.72
C LEU A 103 1.51 7.73 11.83
N SER A 104 2.36 7.05 12.61
CA SER A 104 2.21 5.61 12.89
C SER A 104 0.92 5.28 13.66
N PHE A 105 0.48 6.16 14.55
CA PHE A 105 -0.77 5.99 15.28
C PHE A 105 -1.97 6.09 14.33
N VAL A 106 -2.01 7.12 13.49
CA VAL A 106 -3.06 7.32 12.49
C VAL A 106 -3.12 6.16 11.50
N ASP A 107 -1.96 5.65 11.04
CA ASP A 107 -1.89 4.49 10.15
C ASP A 107 -2.53 3.24 10.79
N LYS A 108 -2.13 2.88 12.02
CA LYS A 108 -2.68 1.71 12.72
C LYS A 108 -4.17 1.85 13.03
N VAL A 109 -4.61 3.03 13.48
CA VAL A 109 -6.03 3.29 13.79
C VAL A 109 -6.87 3.24 12.51
N SER A 110 -6.41 3.87 11.42
CA SER A 110 -7.09 3.85 10.12
C SER A 110 -7.21 2.43 9.57
N CYS A 111 -6.12 1.66 9.60
CA CYS A 111 -6.11 0.26 9.20
C CYS A 111 -7.07 -0.59 10.07
N GLY A 112 -7.06 -0.39 11.38
CA GLY A 112 -7.95 -1.08 12.31
C GLY A 112 -9.44 -0.78 12.05
N ILE A 113 -9.80 0.48 11.81
CA ILE A 113 -11.17 0.88 11.46
C ILE A 113 -11.59 0.25 10.13
N ALA A 114 -10.72 0.28 9.12
CA ALA A 114 -11.01 -0.34 7.82
C ALA A 114 -11.25 -1.85 7.93
N LEU A 115 -10.43 -2.56 8.71
CA LEU A 115 -10.60 -3.98 8.99
C LEU A 115 -11.88 -4.26 9.77
N TYR A 116 -12.18 -3.48 10.82
CA TYR A 116 -13.40 -3.61 11.60
C TYR A 116 -14.66 -3.47 10.72
N VAL A 117 -14.68 -2.46 9.85
CA VAL A 117 -15.77 -2.25 8.90
C VAL A 117 -15.88 -3.45 7.94
N LEU A 118 -14.77 -3.91 7.38
CA LEU A 118 -14.74 -5.04 6.45
C LEU A 118 -15.23 -6.34 7.11
N GLU A 119 -14.81 -6.61 8.35
CA GLU A 119 -15.23 -7.76 9.15
C GLU A 119 -16.71 -7.68 9.55
N SER A 120 -17.20 -6.49 9.91
CA SER A 120 -18.62 -6.26 10.23
C SER A 120 -19.53 -6.58 9.05
N TYR A 121 -19.14 -6.16 7.83
CA TYR A 121 -19.86 -6.51 6.60
C TYR A 121 -19.82 -8.02 6.30
N GLN A 122 -18.71 -8.70 6.61
CA GLN A 122 -18.60 -10.17 6.50
C GLN A 122 -19.52 -10.89 7.48
N GLY A 123 -19.56 -10.44 8.74
CA GLY A 123 -20.45 -10.99 9.77
C GLY A 123 -21.93 -10.87 9.37
N SER A 124 -22.34 -9.70 8.88
CA SER A 124 -23.70 -9.45 8.41
C SER A 124 -24.08 -10.27 7.17
N THR A 125 -23.14 -10.50 6.24
CA THR A 125 -23.39 -11.32 5.04
C THR A 125 -23.51 -12.82 5.37
N LYS A 126 -22.78 -13.32 6.38
CA LYS A 126 -22.88 -14.71 6.84
C LYS A 126 -24.24 -15.03 7.49
N ILE A 127 -24.87 -14.04 8.12
CA ILE A 127 -26.24 -14.16 8.66
C ILE A 127 -27.26 -14.14 7.51
N ARG A 128 -27.08 -13.28 6.50
CA ARG A 128 -28.00 -13.17 5.36
C ARG A 128 -27.92 -14.36 4.37
N SER A 129 -26.78 -15.03 4.26
CA SER A 129 -26.60 -16.20 3.38
C SER A 129 -27.36 -17.45 3.81
N ASN A 130 -27.87 -17.52 5.04
CA ASN A 130 -28.75 -18.62 5.48
C ASN A 130 -30.20 -18.46 4.98
N LEU A 131 -30.59 -17.32 4.40
CA LEU A 131 -31.99 -17.01 4.07
C LEU A 131 -32.28 -16.85 2.55
N GLY A 132 -31.28 -16.94 1.66
CA GLY A 132 -31.54 -16.74 0.23
C GLY A 132 -30.40 -17.16 -0.68
N THR A 133 -30.66 -18.18 -1.50
CA THR A 133 -29.82 -18.67 -2.58
C THR A 133 -29.67 -17.60 -3.69
N THR A 134 -28.47 -17.50 -4.27
CA THR A 134 -28.18 -16.85 -5.58
C THR A 134 -27.96 -15.33 -5.61
N SER A 135 -26.93 -14.80 -4.92
CA SER A 135 -26.19 -13.59 -5.37
C SER A 135 -24.92 -13.38 -4.52
N GLY A 136 -24.02 -14.37 -4.52
CA GLY A 136 -22.81 -14.39 -3.71
C GLY A 136 -21.60 -13.65 -4.31
N TYR A 137 -21.80 -12.63 -5.14
CA TYR A 137 -20.71 -11.79 -5.68
C TYR A 137 -20.25 -10.75 -4.63
N SER A 138 -19.62 -11.30 -3.58
CA SER A 138 -18.40 -10.84 -2.91
C SER A 138 -18.22 -9.33 -2.64
N VAL A 139 -19.12 -8.74 -1.85
CA VAL A 139 -18.93 -7.42 -1.18
C VAL A 139 -17.55 -7.30 -0.53
N THR A 140 -16.99 -8.40 -0.05
CA THR A 140 -15.63 -8.51 0.48
C THR A 140 -14.52 -8.30 -0.54
N ARG A 141 -14.68 -8.78 -1.78
CA ARG A 141 -13.69 -8.55 -2.84
C ARG A 141 -13.80 -7.13 -3.38
N LEU A 142 -15.01 -6.62 -3.49
CA LEU A 142 -15.26 -5.22 -3.85
C LEU A 142 -14.65 -4.29 -2.79
N GLY A 143 -14.89 -4.54 -1.51
CA GLY A 143 -14.29 -3.77 -0.41
C GLY A 143 -12.76 -3.86 -0.38
N LEU A 144 -12.20 -5.08 -0.47
CA LEU A 144 -10.75 -5.28 -0.40
C LEU A 144 -9.99 -4.71 -1.62
N GLY A 145 -10.63 -4.64 -2.79
CA GLY A 145 -10.02 -4.05 -4.00
C GLY A 145 -10.29 -2.56 -4.17
N LEU A 146 -11.51 -2.09 -3.89
CA LEU A 146 -11.93 -0.72 -4.12
C LEU A 146 -11.43 0.23 -3.03
N VAL A 147 -11.45 -0.18 -1.76
CA VAL A 147 -11.01 0.68 -0.65
C VAL A 147 -9.55 1.11 -0.84
N PRO A 148 -8.59 0.19 -1.06
CA PRO A 148 -7.22 0.64 -1.17
C PRO A 148 -6.92 1.27 -2.54
N ALA A 149 -7.67 0.97 -3.59
CA ALA A 149 -7.57 1.68 -4.87
C ALA A 149 -8.04 3.14 -4.75
N ALA A 150 -9.14 3.40 -4.02
CA ALA A 150 -9.60 4.76 -3.73
C ALA A 150 -8.58 5.50 -2.84
N CYS A 151 -8.04 4.83 -1.82
CA CYS A 151 -6.98 5.38 -0.99
C CYS A 151 -5.71 5.68 -1.80
N SER A 152 -5.29 4.81 -2.71
CA SER A 152 -4.08 5.05 -3.53
C SER A 152 -4.27 6.22 -4.48
N LEU A 153 -5.48 6.41 -5.03
CA LEU A 153 -5.79 7.55 -5.87
C LEU A 153 -5.74 8.86 -5.08
N LEU A 154 -6.36 8.91 -3.90
CA LEU A 154 -6.29 10.08 -3.02
C LEU A 154 -4.86 10.37 -2.60
N SER A 155 -4.09 9.33 -2.30
CA SER A 155 -2.68 9.41 -1.92
C SER A 155 -1.82 9.96 -3.06
N ALA A 156 -2.05 9.52 -4.31
CA ALA A 156 -1.38 10.04 -5.50
C ALA A 156 -1.71 11.52 -5.76
N ILE A 157 -2.96 11.93 -5.57
CA ILE A 157 -3.37 13.33 -5.67
C ILE A 157 -2.66 14.16 -4.61
N ALA A 158 -2.66 13.71 -3.35
CA ALA A 158 -1.99 14.38 -2.25
C ALA A 158 -0.47 14.53 -2.50
N ALA A 159 0.18 13.46 -2.96
CA ALA A 159 1.61 13.48 -3.31
C ALA A 159 1.92 14.40 -4.51
N TYR A 160 0.98 14.54 -5.45
CA TYR A 160 1.12 15.48 -6.57
C TYR A 160 0.98 16.93 -6.10
N THR A 161 0.05 17.20 -5.16
CA THR A 161 -0.14 18.53 -4.58
C THR A 161 0.96 18.97 -3.61
N MET A 162 1.73 18.02 -3.07
CA MET A 162 2.88 18.35 -2.22
C MET A 162 4.03 18.93 -3.06
N GLU A 163 4.40 20.16 -2.77
CA GLU A 163 5.68 20.73 -3.19
C GLU A 163 6.77 20.12 -2.31
N LEU A 164 7.40 19.06 -2.81
CA LEU A 164 8.65 18.61 -2.22
C LEU A 164 9.70 19.65 -2.58
N PRO A 165 10.38 20.28 -1.60
CA PRO A 165 11.51 21.13 -1.91
C PRO A 165 12.52 20.31 -2.72
N ASP A 166 12.93 20.85 -3.86
CA ASP A 166 14.03 20.27 -4.61
C ASP A 166 15.22 20.22 -3.65
N THR A 167 15.76 19.02 -3.43
CA THR A 167 17.09 18.88 -2.84
C THR A 167 18.06 19.45 -3.87
N GLN A 168 18.16 20.77 -3.90
CA GLN A 168 19.16 21.50 -4.66
C GLN A 168 20.50 21.07 -4.09
N LYS A 169 21.19 20.20 -4.85
CA LYS A 169 22.63 19.92 -4.83
C LYS A 169 23.45 20.74 -3.81
N GLY A 170 23.34 20.42 -2.53
CA GLY A 170 24.39 20.71 -1.56
C GLY A 170 25.41 19.60 -1.70
N PRO A 171 26.69 19.86 -1.96
CA PRO A 171 27.69 18.80 -1.95
C PRO A 171 27.66 18.15 -0.57
N LEU A 172 27.59 16.83 -0.56
CA LEU A 172 27.86 15.94 0.57
C LEU A 172 29.23 16.30 1.16
N VAL A 173 29.28 17.29 2.06
CA VAL A 173 30.42 17.55 2.92
C VAL A 173 29.86 17.99 4.26
N GLU A 174 29.52 17.03 5.10
CA GLU A 174 30.14 16.94 6.42
C GLU A 174 29.91 15.54 7.01
N PRO A 175 30.97 14.76 7.28
CA PRO A 175 30.83 13.53 8.03
C PRO A 175 30.48 13.88 9.48
N LEU A 176 29.37 13.33 9.98
CA LEU A 176 29.00 13.34 11.39
C LEU A 176 29.99 12.50 12.21
N LEU A 177 31.16 13.08 12.47
CA LEU A 177 32.08 12.71 13.53
C LEU A 177 32.55 14.00 14.21
N ALA A 178 31.78 14.45 15.19
CA ALA A 178 32.24 15.29 16.30
C ALA A 178 31.38 14.96 17.53
#